data_AF-A0A4V6NZQ8-F1
#
_entry.id   AF-A0A4V6NZQ8-F1
#
_cell.length_a   1.000
_cell.length_b   1.000
_cell.length_c   1.000
_cell.angle_alpha   90.00
_cell.angle_beta   90.00
_cell.angle_gamma   90.00
#
_symmetry.space_group_name_H-M   'P 1'
#
loop_
_entity.id
_entity.type
_entity.pdbx_description
1 polymer ?
#
loop_
_entity_poly.entity_id
_entity_poly.type
_entity_poly.pdbx_seq_one_letter_code
_entity_poly.pdbx_strand_id
1 'polypeptide(L)'
;MSIKTAIIVTGLTVDTPAVWADRVAALTGAAAPDAVASAALDEIADRALGSVGLALDRPGPLLVQGLTPGQAARLLDETVRLRFASELCARLQSAVAPADSIVVGAPAAAVLPGLYRDALQRLGYRPHVILVADPPPVVAAAVHRSSGRPVARTLRLWAQHACSVLAEAGCSAVLDPAADEIEQRRVLSALISGDSAVVDAPSGSLAADLPGSPRIAPLVRDLWHLIRRWNGLAEDARATEARALTLRLFDAMVLGEHAVIKPPAVFAVPAAKPVCQAGPRTVVLHYHLFKNAGTSVDAMLRHNFGEAWAEQEFPAAGGRAVGRSNAAEVAAYIAANPQLRALSSHTALLPEPTIEGVDIFPVLFIRHPIDRLASAYRFERRQNADTFGARLARQTDFAGYVRCLLDRPGSGVARNFQVMRLAYGTPGPDGSEFERAIRTLDRLPFIGLVEAFEQSLDELERLLAPIHPGFRAVAYTKNVSRDGGDSLADRLAAIEAELGTELYARLIDANAHDLDLFRIVAERYKRIAA
;
A
#
# COMPACT_ATOMS: atom_id res chain seq x y z
N MET A 1 -17.80 21.74 -37.39
CA MET A 1 -18.50 21.42 -36.12
C MET A 1 -17.77 22.16 -35.01
N SER A 2 -18.47 22.97 -34.23
CA SER A 2 -17.88 23.61 -33.04
C SER A 2 -17.44 22.52 -32.06
N ILE A 3 -16.20 22.58 -31.58
CA ILE A 3 -15.71 21.62 -30.58
C ILE A 3 -16.35 22.01 -29.25
N LYS A 4 -17.19 21.13 -28.69
CA LYS A 4 -17.78 21.38 -27.37
C LYS A 4 -16.70 21.28 -26.30
N THR A 5 -16.73 22.15 -25.31
CA THR A 5 -15.71 22.23 -24.25
C THR A 5 -16.32 21.93 -22.88
N ALA A 6 -15.62 21.15 -22.06
CA ALA A 6 -16.03 20.91 -20.68
C ALA A 6 -14.91 21.31 -19.71
N ILE A 7 -15.23 22.11 -18.70
CA ILE A 7 -14.29 22.54 -17.67
C ILE A 7 -14.56 21.75 -16.39
N ILE A 8 -13.62 20.93 -15.96
CA ILE A 8 -13.71 20.17 -14.71
C ILE A 8 -12.98 20.98 -13.63
N VAL A 9 -13.72 21.47 -12.63
CA VAL A 9 -13.18 22.21 -11.49
C VAL A 9 -13.01 21.26 -10.31
N THR A 10 -11.79 21.14 -9.81
CA THR A 10 -11.46 20.23 -8.71
C THR A 10 -10.36 20.78 -7.81
N GLY A 11 -10.22 20.25 -6.60
CA GLY A 11 -9.23 20.69 -5.63
C GLY A 11 -9.70 20.56 -4.18
N LEU A 12 -8.76 20.72 -3.26
CA LEU A 12 -9.03 20.83 -1.83
C LEU A 12 -8.80 22.30 -1.41
N THR A 13 -9.88 23.04 -1.25
CA THR A 13 -9.91 24.49 -1.03
C THR A 13 -10.80 24.84 0.17
N VAL A 14 -10.76 26.11 0.61
CA VAL A 14 -11.65 26.63 1.65
C VAL A 14 -13.09 26.66 1.15
N ASP A 15 -13.29 27.07 -0.10
CA ASP A 15 -14.56 26.98 -0.80
C ASP A 15 -14.72 25.60 -1.44
N THR A 16 -15.95 25.15 -1.69
CA THR A 16 -16.16 23.87 -2.37
C THR A 16 -15.89 24.00 -3.88
N PRO A 17 -15.46 22.92 -4.55
CA PRO A 17 -15.37 22.89 -6.02
C PRO A 17 -16.68 23.24 -6.74
N ALA A 18 -17.85 23.06 -6.10
CA ALA A 18 -19.13 23.50 -6.62
C ALA A 18 -19.25 25.03 -6.63
N VAL A 19 -18.86 25.72 -5.54
CA VAL A 19 -18.81 27.19 -5.48
C VAL A 19 -17.88 27.75 -6.56
N TRP A 20 -16.74 27.10 -6.76
CA TRP A 20 -15.81 27.50 -7.82
C TRP A 20 -16.33 27.16 -9.22
N ALA A 21 -17.07 26.08 -9.40
CA ALA A 21 -17.73 25.77 -10.67
C ALA A 21 -18.77 26.84 -11.03
N ASP A 22 -19.58 27.29 -10.08
CA ASP A 22 -20.53 28.39 -10.29
C ASP A 22 -19.80 29.69 -10.64
N ARG A 23 -18.70 29.98 -9.95
CA ARG A 23 -17.86 31.15 -10.25
C ARG A 23 -17.26 31.05 -11.65
N VAL A 24 -16.68 29.92 -12.03
CA VAL A 24 -16.11 29.70 -13.37
C VAL A 24 -17.20 29.79 -14.44
N ALA A 25 -18.39 29.24 -14.19
CA ALA A 25 -19.54 29.38 -15.07
C ALA A 25 -19.94 30.85 -15.27
N ALA A 26 -19.99 31.64 -14.19
CA ALA A 26 -20.25 33.08 -14.27
C ALA A 26 -19.16 33.85 -15.04
N LEU A 27 -17.88 33.46 -14.89
CA LEU A 27 -16.76 34.09 -15.61
C LEU A 27 -16.72 33.74 -17.10
N THR A 28 -17.17 32.55 -17.47
CA THR A 28 -17.08 32.00 -18.84
C THR A 28 -18.39 32.05 -19.62
N GLY A 29 -19.52 32.28 -18.95
CA GLY A 29 -20.86 32.16 -19.54
C GLY A 29 -21.29 30.73 -19.84
N ALA A 30 -20.53 29.73 -19.37
CA ALA A 30 -20.84 28.31 -19.56
C ALA A 30 -21.92 27.84 -18.56
N ALA A 31 -22.62 26.76 -18.90
CA ALA A 31 -23.61 26.15 -18.00
C ALA A 31 -22.91 25.37 -16.87
N ALA A 32 -23.25 25.65 -15.61
CA ALA A 32 -22.83 24.85 -14.45
C ALA A 32 -23.80 23.68 -14.22
N PRO A 33 -23.40 22.62 -13.51
CA PRO A 33 -24.31 21.56 -13.09
C PRO A 33 -25.17 22.07 -11.93
N ASP A 34 -26.43 21.67 -11.88
CA ASP A 34 -27.27 21.95 -10.71
C ASP A 34 -26.67 21.33 -9.43
N ALA A 35 -26.94 21.92 -8.26
CA ALA A 35 -26.45 21.41 -6.98
C ALA A 35 -26.88 19.95 -6.71
N VAL A 36 -28.11 19.59 -7.09
CA VAL A 36 -28.63 18.21 -7.00
C VAL A 36 -27.86 17.27 -7.93
N ALA A 37 -27.46 17.76 -9.10
CA ALA A 37 -26.64 16.98 -10.02
C ALA A 37 -25.23 16.77 -9.46
N SER A 38 -24.60 17.80 -8.89
CA SER A 38 -23.26 17.69 -8.28
C SER A 38 -23.22 16.62 -7.19
N ALA A 39 -24.24 16.56 -6.32
CA ALA A 39 -24.36 15.51 -5.30
C ALA A 39 -24.47 14.10 -5.91
N ALA A 40 -25.21 13.95 -7.01
CA ALA A 40 -25.34 12.66 -7.71
C ALA A 40 -24.05 12.25 -8.43
N LEU A 41 -23.25 13.21 -8.92
CA LEU A 41 -21.93 12.93 -9.49
C LEU A 41 -20.96 12.43 -8.41
N ASP A 42 -21.01 13.05 -7.22
CA ASP A 42 -20.20 12.61 -6.08
C ASP A 42 -20.62 11.21 -5.58
N GLU A 43 -21.91 10.88 -5.59
CA GLU A 43 -22.40 9.53 -5.24
C GLU A 43 -21.85 8.44 -6.19
N ILE A 44 -21.80 8.74 -7.49
CA ILE A 44 -21.19 7.83 -8.47
C ILE A 44 -19.70 7.65 -8.18
N ALA A 45 -19.00 8.74 -7.87
CA ALA A 45 -17.58 8.68 -7.57
C ALA A 45 -17.27 7.95 -6.25
N ASP A 46 -18.09 8.12 -5.22
CA ASP A 46 -17.98 7.38 -3.97
C ASP A 46 -18.19 5.88 -4.17
N ARG A 47 -19.17 5.49 -4.99
CA ARG A 47 -19.36 4.07 -5.37
C ARG A 47 -18.21 3.55 -6.23
N ALA A 48 -17.67 4.37 -7.11
CA ALA A 48 -16.52 4.03 -7.94
C ALA A 48 -15.27 3.77 -7.08
N LEU A 49 -14.94 4.67 -6.16
CA LEU A 49 -13.85 4.50 -5.20
C LEU A 49 -14.11 3.32 -4.25
N GLY A 50 -15.33 3.20 -3.74
CA GLY A 50 -15.74 2.10 -2.87
C GLY A 50 -15.59 0.74 -3.54
N SER A 51 -15.81 0.65 -4.86
CA SER A 51 -15.64 -0.60 -5.61
C SER A 51 -14.20 -1.12 -5.66
N VAL A 52 -13.22 -0.26 -5.37
CA VAL A 52 -11.79 -0.59 -5.28
C VAL A 52 -11.24 -0.44 -3.86
N GLY A 53 -12.12 -0.37 -2.85
CA GLY A 53 -11.75 -0.29 -1.44
C GLY A 53 -11.22 1.08 -0.99
N LEU A 54 -11.54 2.14 -1.73
CA LEU A 54 -11.16 3.51 -1.43
C LEU A 54 -12.36 4.38 -1.03
N ALA A 55 -12.07 5.58 -0.55
CA ALA A 55 -13.05 6.64 -0.35
C ALA A 55 -12.41 8.00 -0.69
N LEU A 56 -13.23 9.01 -0.97
CA LEU A 56 -12.74 10.37 -1.25
C LEU A 56 -11.87 10.95 -0.13
N ASP A 57 -12.16 10.60 1.13
CA ASP A 57 -11.41 11.03 2.31
C ASP A 57 -10.25 10.09 2.69
N ARG A 58 -10.06 9.02 1.92
CA ARG A 58 -9.04 7.97 2.05
C ARG A 58 -8.67 7.42 0.66
N PRO A 59 -8.15 8.24 -0.26
CA PRO A 59 -7.85 7.77 -1.61
C PRO A 59 -6.68 6.78 -1.62
N GLY A 60 -5.83 6.78 -0.57
CA GLY A 60 -4.78 5.77 -0.34
C GLY A 60 -3.73 5.67 -1.46
N PRO A 61 -2.57 5.02 -1.24
CA PRO A 61 -1.80 4.51 -2.34
C PRO A 61 -2.44 3.17 -2.74
N LEU A 62 -3.03 3.10 -3.94
CA LEU A 62 -3.46 1.84 -4.48
C LEU A 62 -2.24 1.04 -4.96
N LEU A 63 -1.96 -0.04 -4.26
CA LEU A 63 -0.90 -0.97 -4.60
C LEU A 63 -1.52 -2.16 -5.31
N VAL A 64 -1.49 -2.15 -6.64
CA VAL A 64 -1.73 -3.37 -7.42
C VAL A 64 -0.42 -4.13 -7.52
N GLN A 65 -0.47 -5.39 -7.13
CA GLN A 65 0.65 -6.30 -7.21
C GLN A 65 1.25 -6.40 -8.61
N GLY A 66 2.58 -6.45 -8.71
CA GLY A 66 3.28 -6.60 -9.99
C GLY A 66 3.25 -5.35 -10.86
N LEU A 67 2.53 -4.30 -10.42
CA LEU A 67 2.46 -3.02 -11.10
C LEU A 67 3.25 -1.98 -10.31
N THR A 68 4.03 -1.18 -11.02
CA THR A 68 4.55 0.09 -10.48
C THR A 68 3.37 0.97 -10.04
N PRO A 69 3.58 1.95 -9.14
CA PRO A 69 2.51 2.82 -8.67
C PRO A 69 1.75 3.50 -9.80
N GLY A 70 2.45 3.92 -10.86
CA GLY A 70 1.82 4.47 -12.06
C GLY A 70 1.02 3.45 -12.88
N GLN A 71 1.44 2.18 -12.92
CA GLN A 71 0.68 1.10 -13.56
C GLN A 71 -0.55 0.71 -12.73
N ALA A 72 -0.43 0.65 -11.40
CA ALA A 72 -1.52 0.38 -10.49
C ALA A 72 -2.59 1.47 -10.58
N ALA A 73 -2.17 2.75 -10.58
CA ALA A 73 -3.05 3.88 -10.79
C ALA A 73 -3.77 3.81 -12.15
N ARG A 74 -3.06 3.48 -13.24
CA ARG A 74 -3.65 3.32 -14.58
C ARG A 74 -4.65 2.17 -14.66
N LEU A 75 -4.32 0.99 -14.13
CA LEU A 75 -5.21 -0.16 -14.14
C LEU A 75 -6.50 0.13 -13.36
N LEU A 76 -6.38 0.86 -12.26
CA LEU A 76 -7.53 1.21 -11.43
C LEU A 76 -8.38 2.30 -12.06
N ASP A 77 -7.75 3.31 -12.66
CA ASP A 77 -8.45 4.27 -13.51
C ASP A 77 -9.20 3.56 -14.63
N GLU A 78 -8.56 2.62 -15.33
CA GLU A 78 -9.18 1.82 -16.40
C GLU A 78 -10.34 0.96 -15.89
N THR A 79 -10.18 0.28 -14.77
CA THR A 79 -11.21 -0.58 -14.16
C THR A 79 -12.43 0.24 -13.73
N VAL A 80 -12.19 1.37 -13.07
CA VAL A 80 -13.25 2.29 -12.65
C VAL A 80 -13.94 2.91 -13.86
N ARG A 81 -13.18 3.35 -14.87
CA ARG A 81 -13.72 3.89 -16.12
C ARG A 81 -14.62 2.90 -16.84
N LEU A 82 -14.14 1.68 -17.06
CA LEU A 82 -14.90 0.64 -17.76
C LEU A 82 -16.24 0.36 -17.08
N ARG A 83 -16.27 0.42 -15.74
CA ARG A 83 -17.46 0.11 -14.95
C ARG A 83 -18.42 1.29 -14.80
N PHE A 84 -17.92 2.51 -14.63
CA PHE A 84 -18.72 3.66 -14.20
C PHE A 84 -18.85 4.78 -15.24
N ALA A 85 -18.06 4.80 -16.33
CA ALA A 85 -18.08 5.91 -17.29
C ALA A 85 -19.43 6.06 -18.00
N SER A 86 -20.10 4.96 -18.35
CA SER A 86 -21.42 5.00 -19.00
C SER A 86 -22.51 5.55 -18.07
N GLU A 87 -22.45 5.19 -16.79
CA GLU A 87 -23.38 5.69 -15.77
C GLU A 87 -23.14 7.18 -15.49
N LEU A 88 -21.87 7.57 -15.33
CA LEU A 88 -21.48 8.98 -15.16
C LEU A 88 -21.89 9.82 -16.38
N CYS A 89 -21.70 9.29 -17.59
CA CYS A 89 -22.13 9.90 -18.84
C CYS A 89 -23.65 10.14 -18.87
N ALA A 90 -24.45 9.13 -18.54
CA ALA A 90 -25.91 9.27 -18.47
C ALA A 90 -26.33 10.32 -17.42
N ARG A 91 -25.64 10.36 -16.28
CA ARG A 91 -25.91 11.34 -15.22
C ARG A 91 -25.58 12.76 -15.66
N LEU A 92 -24.40 12.97 -16.24
CA LEU A 92 -23.98 14.26 -16.79
C LEU A 92 -24.94 14.75 -17.89
N GLN A 93 -25.40 13.85 -18.77
CA GLN A 93 -26.38 14.17 -19.81
C GLN A 93 -27.73 14.59 -19.25
N SER A 94 -28.16 14.02 -18.12
CA SER A 94 -29.39 14.42 -17.43
C SER A 94 -29.25 15.71 -16.60
N ALA A 95 -28.02 16.04 -16.23
CA ALA A 95 -27.70 17.10 -15.28
C ALA A 95 -27.42 18.45 -15.93
N VAL A 96 -26.98 18.45 -17.19
CA VAL A 96 -26.55 19.67 -17.87
C VAL A 96 -27.27 19.79 -19.21
N ALA A 97 -27.90 20.94 -19.45
CA ALA A 97 -28.51 21.23 -20.73
C ALA A 97 -27.46 21.16 -21.85
N PRO A 98 -27.82 20.72 -23.08
CA PRO A 98 -26.89 20.71 -24.19
C PRO A 98 -26.36 22.12 -24.47
N ALA A 99 -25.06 22.33 -24.23
CA ALA A 99 -24.38 23.60 -24.46
C ALA A 99 -23.06 23.36 -25.20
N ASP A 100 -22.52 24.40 -25.82
CA ASP A 100 -21.19 24.33 -26.43
C ASP A 100 -20.07 24.33 -25.37
N SER A 101 -20.36 24.87 -24.17
CA SER A 101 -19.45 24.88 -23.03
C SER A 101 -20.18 24.56 -21.73
N ILE A 102 -19.62 23.63 -20.95
CA ILE A 102 -20.14 23.24 -19.63
C ILE A 102 -19.05 23.30 -18.56
N VAL A 103 -19.43 23.54 -17.31
CA VAL A 103 -18.56 23.46 -16.13
C VAL A 103 -19.04 22.29 -15.28
N VAL A 104 -18.11 21.57 -14.66
CA VAL A 104 -18.39 20.44 -13.76
C VAL A 104 -17.58 20.63 -12.48
N GLY A 105 -18.26 20.95 -11.37
CA GLY A 105 -17.65 21.00 -10.04
C GLY A 105 -17.64 19.61 -9.41
N ALA A 106 -16.48 18.96 -9.38
CA ALA A 106 -16.37 17.60 -8.86
C ALA A 106 -15.07 17.45 -8.04
N PRO A 107 -15.15 17.50 -6.69
CA PRO A 107 -14.00 17.21 -5.83
C PRO A 107 -13.41 15.83 -6.11
N ALA A 108 -14.27 14.88 -6.46
CA ALA A 108 -13.89 13.52 -6.81
C ALA A 108 -13.10 13.41 -8.12
N ALA A 109 -13.22 14.38 -9.03
CA ALA A 109 -12.41 14.40 -10.25
C ALA A 109 -10.91 14.55 -9.96
N ALA A 110 -10.52 15.03 -8.77
CA ALA A 110 -9.12 15.05 -8.37
C ALA A 110 -8.56 13.65 -8.13
N VAL A 111 -9.41 12.68 -7.80
CA VAL A 111 -9.01 11.30 -7.48
C VAL A 111 -9.31 10.35 -8.64
N LEU A 112 -10.33 10.65 -9.44
CA LEU A 112 -10.75 9.86 -10.61
C LEU A 112 -10.74 10.69 -11.91
N PRO A 113 -9.65 11.39 -12.26
CA PRO A 113 -9.65 12.30 -13.41
C PRO A 113 -9.98 11.60 -14.75
N GLY A 114 -9.51 10.37 -14.95
CA GLY A 114 -9.78 9.59 -16.16
C GLY A 114 -11.26 9.19 -16.32
N LEU A 115 -11.96 8.92 -15.21
CA LEU A 115 -13.41 8.64 -15.22
C LEU A 115 -14.22 9.82 -15.76
N TYR A 116 -13.99 11.01 -15.23
CA TYR A 116 -14.70 12.21 -15.67
C TYR A 116 -14.34 12.60 -17.10
N ARG A 117 -13.06 12.46 -17.47
CA ARG A 117 -12.58 12.71 -18.84
C ARG A 117 -13.28 11.82 -19.86
N ASP A 118 -13.30 10.52 -19.62
CA ASP A 118 -13.93 9.53 -20.51
C ASP A 118 -15.44 9.79 -20.65
N ALA A 119 -16.14 10.03 -19.54
CA ALA A 119 -17.56 10.32 -19.56
C ALA A 119 -17.89 11.59 -20.40
N LEU A 120 -17.11 12.66 -20.26
CA LEU A 120 -17.30 13.90 -21.01
C LEU A 120 -16.92 13.75 -22.50
N GLN A 121 -15.87 12.98 -22.80
CA GLN A 121 -15.49 12.67 -24.19
C GLN A 121 -16.57 11.88 -24.92
N ARG A 122 -17.22 10.93 -24.25
CA ARG A 122 -18.36 10.17 -24.80
C ARG A 122 -19.57 11.07 -25.11
N LEU A 123 -19.71 12.18 -24.41
CA LEU A 123 -20.72 13.22 -24.67
C LEU A 123 -20.30 14.22 -25.77
N GLY A 124 -19.11 14.03 -26.37
CA GLY A 124 -18.59 14.89 -27.43
C GLY A 124 -17.93 16.18 -26.93
N TYR A 125 -17.62 16.28 -25.64
CA TYR A 125 -16.87 17.41 -25.09
C TYR A 125 -15.37 17.15 -25.07
N ARG A 126 -14.58 18.21 -25.21
CA ARG A 126 -13.16 18.25 -24.91
C ARG A 126 -12.98 18.69 -23.46
N PRO A 127 -12.60 17.79 -22.54
CA PRO A 127 -12.45 18.13 -21.12
C PRO A 127 -11.11 18.83 -20.82
N HIS A 128 -11.18 19.86 -19.98
CA HIS A 128 -10.06 20.59 -19.39
C HIS A 128 -10.16 20.54 -17.87
N VAL A 129 -9.11 20.08 -17.19
CA VAL A 129 -9.08 19.97 -15.72
C VAL A 129 -8.40 21.19 -15.14
N ILE A 130 -9.11 21.87 -14.22
CA ILE A 130 -8.65 23.02 -13.45
C ILE A 130 -8.47 22.59 -11.99
N LEU A 131 -7.26 22.79 -11.47
CA LEU A 131 -6.95 22.60 -10.06
C LEU A 131 -7.10 23.94 -9.32
N VAL A 132 -8.09 24.08 -8.46
CA VAL A 132 -8.16 25.23 -7.55
C VAL A 132 -7.41 24.85 -6.28
N ALA A 133 -6.49 25.70 -5.82
CA ALA A 133 -5.64 25.38 -4.67
C ALA A 133 -5.42 26.60 -3.78
N ASP A 134 -5.96 26.53 -2.57
CA ASP A 134 -5.64 27.44 -1.46
C ASP A 134 -4.32 27.04 -0.78
N PRO A 135 -3.66 27.96 -0.05
CA PRO A 135 -2.46 27.63 0.72
C PRO A 135 -2.71 26.45 1.67
N PRO A 136 -1.83 25.42 1.71
CA PRO A 136 -2.09 24.19 2.47
C PRO A 136 -2.43 24.42 3.96
N PRO A 137 -1.77 25.33 4.69
CA PRO A 137 -2.11 25.61 6.09
C PRO A 137 -3.50 26.22 6.25
N VAL A 138 -3.94 27.04 5.29
CA VAL A 138 -5.27 27.68 5.31
C VAL A 138 -6.34 26.62 5.09
N VAL A 139 -6.16 25.74 4.11
CA VAL A 139 -7.05 24.59 3.87
C VAL A 139 -7.09 23.67 5.08
N ALA A 140 -5.92 23.33 5.63
CA ALA A 140 -5.84 22.45 6.78
C ALA A 140 -6.53 23.03 8.02
N ALA A 141 -6.37 24.32 8.28
CA ALA A 141 -7.05 25.02 9.36
C ALA A 141 -8.56 25.11 9.12
N ALA A 142 -9.01 25.41 7.90
CA ALA A 142 -10.43 25.49 7.56
C ALA A 142 -11.12 24.13 7.73
N VAL A 143 -10.55 23.06 7.17
CA VAL A 143 -11.07 21.69 7.30
C VAL A 143 -11.01 21.20 8.74
N HIS A 144 -9.95 21.52 9.49
CA HIS A 144 -9.88 21.18 10.91
C HIS A 144 -11.00 21.85 11.70
N ARG A 145 -11.27 23.15 11.46
CA ARG A 145 -12.37 23.87 12.12
C ARG A 145 -13.74 23.33 11.77
N SER A 146 -13.98 22.98 10.50
CA SER A 146 -15.31 22.55 10.04
C SER A 146 -15.63 21.08 10.33
N SER A 147 -14.61 20.21 10.36
CA SER A 147 -14.81 18.76 10.42
C SER A 147 -14.05 18.06 11.55
N GLY A 148 -13.26 18.79 12.35
CA GLY A 148 -12.41 18.22 13.40
C GLY A 148 -11.25 17.36 12.89
N ARG A 149 -11.06 17.23 11.57
CA ARG A 149 -10.03 16.37 10.98
C ARG A 149 -8.62 16.84 11.37
N PRO A 150 -7.68 15.92 11.70
CA PRO A 150 -6.32 16.31 12.07
C PRO A 150 -5.61 17.05 10.93
N VAL A 151 -4.91 18.14 11.26
CA VAL A 151 -4.13 18.96 10.30
C VAL A 151 -3.21 18.11 9.44
N ALA A 152 -2.47 17.18 10.03
CA ALA A 152 -1.57 16.29 9.30
C ALA A 152 -2.30 15.39 8.28
N ARG A 153 -3.51 14.93 8.60
CA ARG A 153 -4.35 14.14 7.70
C ARG A 153 -4.88 15.01 6.56
N THR A 154 -5.31 16.24 6.85
CA THR A 154 -5.76 17.16 5.82
C THR A 154 -4.65 17.57 4.86
N LEU A 155 -3.44 17.84 5.37
CA LEU A 155 -2.28 18.15 4.53
C LEU A 155 -1.88 16.98 3.64
N ARG A 156 -2.05 15.74 4.13
CA ARG A 156 -1.85 14.53 3.32
C ARG A 156 -2.89 14.39 2.21
N LEU A 157 -4.17 14.61 2.52
CA LEU A 157 -5.25 14.59 1.53
C LEU A 157 -5.06 15.68 0.48
N TRP A 158 -4.72 16.89 0.91
CA TRP A 158 -4.39 17.99 0.02
C TRP A 158 -3.29 17.60 -0.97
N ALA A 159 -2.20 17.01 -0.47
CA ALA A 159 -1.09 16.58 -1.31
C ALA A 159 -1.47 15.45 -2.28
N GLN A 160 -2.32 14.51 -1.86
CA GLN A 160 -2.83 13.45 -2.72
C GLN A 160 -3.67 14.00 -3.87
N HIS A 161 -4.63 14.88 -3.59
CA HIS A 161 -5.48 15.49 -4.61
C HIS A 161 -4.65 16.30 -5.60
N ALA A 162 -3.71 17.12 -5.11
CA ALA A 162 -2.86 17.93 -5.97
C ALA A 162 -1.95 17.05 -6.84
N CYS A 163 -1.27 16.04 -6.29
CA CYS A 163 -0.42 15.15 -7.10
C CYS A 163 -1.20 14.37 -8.14
N SER A 164 -2.40 13.85 -7.81
CA SER A 164 -3.23 13.10 -8.76
C SER A 164 -3.64 13.96 -9.95
N VAL A 165 -4.01 15.23 -9.72
CA VAL A 165 -4.38 16.16 -10.79
C VAL A 165 -3.16 16.61 -11.61
N LEU A 166 -2.03 16.89 -10.97
CA LEU A 166 -0.81 17.32 -11.66
C LEU A 166 -0.15 16.19 -12.47
N ALA A 167 -0.38 14.94 -12.10
CA ALA A 167 0.11 13.78 -12.85
C ALA A 167 -0.63 13.57 -14.20
N GLU A 168 -1.77 14.23 -14.39
CA GLU A 168 -2.55 14.14 -15.62
C GLU A 168 -1.97 14.98 -16.75
N ALA A 169 -1.76 14.33 -17.90
CA ALA A 169 -1.37 15.03 -19.12
C ALA A 169 -2.45 16.05 -19.51
N GLY A 170 -2.02 17.28 -19.78
CA GLY A 170 -2.91 18.39 -20.16
C GLY A 170 -3.67 19.04 -19.00
N CYS A 171 -3.34 18.76 -17.74
CA CYS A 171 -3.81 19.60 -16.62
C CYS A 171 -3.27 21.03 -16.79
N SER A 172 -4.18 21.99 -16.97
CA SER A 172 -3.84 23.40 -17.21
C SER A 172 -4.77 24.29 -16.40
N ALA A 173 -4.21 25.40 -15.91
CA ALA A 173 -4.80 26.35 -14.98
C ALA A 173 -5.01 25.80 -13.57
N VAL A 174 -3.95 26.00 -12.77
CA VAL A 174 -4.10 26.25 -11.35
C VAL A 174 -4.76 27.61 -11.16
N LEU A 175 -5.91 27.69 -10.49
CA LEU A 175 -6.50 28.97 -10.09
C LEU A 175 -6.10 29.28 -8.66
N ASP A 176 -5.38 30.38 -8.47
CA ASP A 176 -5.13 30.97 -7.16
C ASP A 176 -6.41 31.69 -6.71
N PRO A 177 -7.03 31.28 -5.59
CA PRO A 177 -8.19 31.96 -5.02
C PRO A 177 -7.96 33.44 -4.74
N ALA A 178 -6.70 33.83 -4.52
CA ALA A 178 -6.29 35.21 -4.28
C ALA A 178 -6.00 36.02 -5.56
N ALA A 179 -6.00 35.39 -6.75
CA ALA A 179 -5.83 36.11 -8.02
C ALA A 179 -7.05 37.01 -8.32
N ASP A 180 -6.83 38.13 -8.99
CA ASP A 180 -7.90 39.04 -9.37
C ASP A 180 -8.78 38.45 -10.50
N GLU A 181 -10.01 38.95 -10.62
CA GLU A 181 -11.01 38.41 -11.56
C GLU A 181 -10.57 38.56 -13.04
N ILE A 182 -9.81 39.60 -13.37
CA ILE A 182 -9.34 39.86 -14.74
C ILE A 182 -8.31 38.81 -15.13
N GLU A 183 -7.38 38.50 -14.22
CA GLU A 183 -6.39 37.44 -14.41
C GLU A 183 -7.07 36.07 -14.54
N GLN A 184 -8.05 35.77 -13.68
CA GLN A 184 -8.83 34.53 -13.76
C GLN A 184 -9.57 34.41 -15.10
N ARG A 185 -10.22 35.47 -15.58
CA ARG A 185 -10.88 35.48 -16.90
C ARG A 185 -9.89 35.29 -18.04
N ARG A 186 -8.70 35.90 -17.96
CA ARG A 186 -7.64 35.75 -18.97
C ARG A 186 -7.14 34.32 -19.06
N VAL A 187 -6.87 33.68 -17.91
CA VAL A 187 -6.48 32.26 -17.83
C VAL A 187 -7.57 31.38 -18.44
N LEU A 188 -8.83 31.57 -18.05
CA LEU A 188 -9.97 30.79 -18.55
C LEU A 188 -10.19 30.98 -20.05
N SER A 189 -10.06 32.19 -20.57
CA SER A 189 -10.20 32.49 -22.00
C SER A 189 -9.12 31.79 -22.84
N ALA A 190 -7.87 31.75 -22.36
CA ALA A 190 -6.79 31.03 -23.02
C ALA A 190 -7.06 29.51 -23.08
N LEU A 191 -7.55 28.92 -21.98
CA LEU A 191 -7.91 27.50 -21.94
C LEU A 191 -9.01 27.14 -22.94
N ILE A 192 -10.08 27.94 -22.99
CA ILE A 192 -11.22 27.72 -23.88
C ILE A 192 -10.80 27.85 -25.35
N SER A 193 -9.89 28.79 -25.63
CA SER A 193 -9.40 29.05 -27.00
C SER A 193 -8.31 28.06 -27.43
N GLY A 194 -7.74 27.29 -26.49
CA GLY A 194 -6.62 26.39 -26.74
C GLY A 194 -5.26 27.09 -26.89
N ASP A 195 -5.19 28.37 -26.53
CA ASP A 195 -3.96 29.18 -26.62
C ASP A 195 -3.06 28.94 -25.41
N SER A 196 -1.76 28.81 -25.66
CA SER A 196 -0.74 28.61 -24.64
C SER A 196 -0.41 29.92 -23.92
N ALA A 197 -1.27 30.39 -23.03
CA ALA A 197 -0.94 31.51 -22.16
C ALA A 197 -0.09 31.02 -20.98
N VAL A 198 1.20 31.40 -20.97
CA VAL A 198 2.07 31.29 -19.81
C VAL A 198 1.67 32.40 -18.84
N VAL A 199 1.14 32.03 -17.68
CA VAL A 199 0.77 32.98 -16.62
C VAL A 199 1.75 32.81 -15.48
N ASP A 200 2.57 33.83 -15.26
CA ASP A 200 3.46 33.93 -14.12
C ASP A 200 2.61 34.07 -12.86
N ALA A 201 2.56 33.04 -12.02
CA ALA A 201 1.82 33.15 -10.78
C ALA A 201 2.49 34.18 -9.86
N PRO A 202 1.70 35.03 -9.17
CA PRO A 202 2.24 36.05 -8.30
C PRO A 202 3.08 35.42 -7.18
N SER A 203 4.27 35.97 -6.94
CA SER A 203 5.25 35.52 -5.95
C SER A 203 4.89 35.88 -4.50
N GLY A 204 3.80 35.33 -3.95
CA GLY A 204 3.52 35.35 -2.50
C GLY A 204 4.41 34.40 -1.69
N SER A 205 4.77 34.75 -0.46
CA SER A 205 5.53 33.89 0.46
C SER A 205 4.64 32.81 1.07
N LEU A 206 5.20 31.64 1.40
CA LEU A 206 4.58 30.62 2.26
C LEU A 206 4.34 31.11 3.70
N ALA A 207 4.89 32.28 4.04
CA ALA A 207 4.83 32.89 5.36
C ALA A 207 3.59 33.77 5.51
N ALA A 208 2.55 33.18 6.09
CA ALA A 208 1.85 33.84 7.18
C ALA A 208 1.81 32.84 8.33
N ASP A 209 2.65 33.08 9.32
CA ASP A 209 2.72 32.37 10.58
C ASP A 209 1.31 32.22 11.17
N LEU A 210 0.73 31.03 11.06
CA LEU A 210 -0.32 30.62 11.98
C LEU A 210 0.39 30.36 13.32
N PRO A 211 0.11 31.14 14.38
CA PRO A 211 0.71 30.88 15.69
C PRO A 211 0.37 29.46 16.14
N GLY A 212 1.38 28.62 16.33
CA GLY A 212 1.21 27.20 16.69
C GLY A 212 1.05 26.20 15.53
N SER A 213 1.33 26.60 14.27
CA SER A 213 1.24 25.68 13.13
C SER A 213 2.29 24.56 13.20
N PRO A 214 1.92 23.28 13.00
CA PRO A 214 2.87 22.19 12.93
C PRO A 214 3.87 22.39 11.78
N ARG A 215 5.12 21.95 11.95
CA ARG A 215 6.14 21.99 10.89
C ARG A 215 5.56 21.35 9.61
N ILE A 216 5.39 22.15 8.55
CA ILE A 216 4.89 21.66 7.26
C ILE A 216 5.93 20.70 6.68
N ALA A 217 5.49 19.50 6.32
CA ALA A 217 6.36 18.50 5.72
C ALA A 217 7.02 19.06 4.45
N PRO A 218 8.32 18.81 4.21
CA PRO A 218 9.02 19.30 3.01
C PRO A 218 8.28 19.01 1.71
N LEU A 219 7.68 17.82 1.59
CA LEU A 219 6.89 17.42 0.43
C LEU A 219 5.71 18.36 0.15
N VAL A 220 4.96 18.76 1.18
CA VAL A 220 3.77 19.63 1.03
C VAL A 220 4.19 21.03 0.61
N ARG A 221 5.31 21.52 1.15
CA ARG A 221 5.92 22.79 0.76
C ARG A 221 6.40 22.76 -0.70
N ASP A 222 7.14 21.73 -1.08
CA ASP A 222 7.67 21.59 -2.44
C ASP A 222 6.53 21.50 -3.47
N LEU A 223 5.45 20.76 -3.14
CA LEU A 223 4.25 20.66 -3.96
C LEU A 223 3.52 22.00 -4.09
N TRP A 224 3.39 22.77 -3.02
CA TRP A 224 2.81 24.11 -3.09
C TRP A 224 3.63 25.05 -3.99
N HIS A 225 4.97 24.99 -3.91
CA HIS A 225 5.82 25.76 -4.82
C HIS A 225 5.67 25.32 -6.28
N LEU A 226 5.52 24.02 -6.53
CA LEU A 226 5.25 23.51 -7.88
C LEU A 226 3.92 24.01 -8.42
N ILE A 227 2.83 23.89 -7.64
CA ILE A 227 1.49 24.35 -8.02
C ILE A 227 1.52 25.81 -8.47
N ARG A 228 2.24 26.65 -7.74
CA ARG A 228 2.33 28.08 -8.06
C ARG A 228 3.08 28.34 -9.35
N ARG A 229 4.20 27.67 -9.60
CA ARG A 229 4.93 27.86 -10.86
C ARG A 229 4.37 27.04 -12.04
N TRP A 230 3.34 26.22 -11.83
CA TRP A 230 2.89 25.20 -12.78
C TRP A 230 2.59 25.75 -14.18
N ASN A 231 1.79 26.82 -14.25
CA ASN A 231 1.41 27.44 -15.53
C ASN A 231 2.59 28.12 -16.24
N GLY A 232 3.66 28.45 -15.50
CA GLY A 232 4.92 29.01 -16.01
C GLY A 232 5.88 27.97 -16.60
N LEU A 233 5.67 26.68 -16.31
CA LEU A 233 6.56 25.61 -16.76
C LEU A 233 6.23 25.15 -18.19
N ALA A 234 7.27 24.75 -18.93
CA ALA A 234 7.14 23.98 -20.16
C ALA A 234 6.50 22.61 -19.88
N GLU A 235 5.84 22.03 -20.87
CA GLU A 235 5.04 20.79 -20.73
C GLU A 235 5.87 19.59 -20.26
N ASP A 236 7.09 19.45 -20.77
CA ASP A 236 8.06 18.42 -20.37
C ASP A 236 8.55 18.58 -18.92
N ALA A 237 8.78 19.84 -18.49
CA ALA A 237 9.13 20.17 -17.11
C ALA A 237 7.97 19.88 -16.15
N ARG A 238 6.71 20.17 -16.53
CA ARG A 238 5.51 19.84 -15.74
C ARG A 238 5.41 18.34 -15.48
N ALA A 239 5.53 17.53 -16.53
CA ALA A 239 5.44 16.06 -16.43
C ALA A 239 6.55 15.48 -15.53
N THR A 240 7.77 16.01 -15.65
CA THR A 240 8.93 15.54 -14.87
C THR A 240 8.76 15.86 -13.38
N GLU A 241 8.39 17.09 -13.05
CA GLU A 241 8.23 17.57 -11.67
C GLU A 241 7.04 16.88 -10.95
N ALA A 242 5.91 16.75 -11.64
CA ALA A 242 4.74 16.04 -11.09
C ALA A 242 5.04 14.57 -10.80
N ARG A 243 5.79 13.90 -11.70
CA ARG A 243 6.21 12.51 -11.48
C ARG A 243 7.13 12.37 -10.27
N ALA A 244 8.10 13.27 -10.11
CA ALA A 244 9.04 13.25 -8.99
C ALA A 244 8.33 13.42 -7.64
N LEU A 245 7.39 14.37 -7.53
CA LEU A 245 6.63 14.59 -6.30
C LEU A 245 5.62 13.48 -6.01
N THR A 246 5.00 12.89 -7.04
CA THR A 246 4.10 11.74 -6.88
C THR A 246 4.84 10.54 -6.27
N LEU A 247 6.07 10.25 -6.73
CA LEU A 247 6.91 9.19 -6.16
C LEU A 247 7.28 9.48 -4.70
N ARG A 248 7.68 10.71 -4.38
CA ARG A 248 8.01 11.11 -3.00
C ARG A 248 6.81 11.04 -2.06
N LEU A 249 5.62 11.41 -2.54
CA LEU A 249 4.36 11.28 -1.79
C LEU A 249 4.02 9.81 -1.53
N PHE A 250 4.17 8.98 -2.56
CA PHE A 250 3.98 7.55 -2.46
C PHE A 250 4.95 6.93 -1.44
N ASP A 251 6.24 7.25 -1.49
CA ASP A 251 7.24 6.79 -0.54
C ASP A 251 6.90 7.21 0.89
N ALA A 252 6.50 8.47 1.09
CA ALA A 252 6.10 9.00 2.39
C ALA A 252 4.82 8.31 2.94
N MET A 253 3.92 7.88 2.06
CA MET A 253 2.69 7.16 2.43
C MET A 253 2.91 5.68 2.71
N VAL A 254 3.87 5.05 2.02
CA VAL A 254 4.21 3.63 2.18
C VAL A 254 5.13 3.40 3.40
N LEU A 255 5.99 4.36 3.74
CA LEU A 255 7.00 4.26 4.82
C LEU A 255 6.56 4.86 6.16
N GLY A 256 5.32 5.35 6.27
CA GLY A 256 4.90 6.41 7.19
C GLY A 256 5.49 6.44 8.62
N GLU A 257 5.97 7.63 9.02
CA GLU A 257 5.90 8.09 10.42
C GLU A 257 4.47 7.84 10.95
N HIS A 258 4.40 7.16 12.08
CA HIS A 258 3.21 6.46 12.57
C HIS A 258 1.92 7.30 12.60
N ALA A 259 0.87 6.72 12.01
CA ALA A 259 -0.38 6.51 12.74
C ALA A 259 -1.06 5.26 12.15
N VAL A 260 -1.01 4.17 12.90
CA VAL A 260 -1.95 3.05 12.77
C VAL A 260 -3.34 3.64 13.02
N ILE A 261 -4.13 3.78 11.97
CA ILE A 261 -5.57 3.98 12.08
C ILE A 261 -6.17 2.61 11.77
N LYS A 262 -6.76 1.96 12.78
CA LYS A 262 -7.70 0.86 12.56
C LYS A 262 -8.69 1.30 11.48
N PRO A 263 -8.96 0.50 10.43
CA PRO A 263 -10.09 0.82 9.58
C PRO A 263 -11.34 0.92 10.45
N PRO A 264 -12.22 1.92 10.25
CA PRO A 264 -13.58 1.78 10.75
C PRO A 264 -14.15 0.50 10.14
N ALA A 265 -14.84 -0.26 10.99
CA ALA A 265 -15.72 -1.33 10.55
C ALA A 265 -16.67 -0.80 9.46
N VAL A 266 -17.08 -1.70 8.58
CA VAL A 266 -17.99 -1.54 7.42
C VAL A 266 -17.23 -1.46 6.09
N PHE A 267 -17.00 -2.63 5.47
CA PHE A 267 -17.59 -2.97 4.17
C PHE A 267 -17.78 -4.49 4.07
N ALA A 268 -18.93 -4.94 4.56
CA ALA A 268 -19.61 -6.04 3.92
C ALA A 268 -19.83 -5.67 2.43
N VAL A 269 -18.96 -6.20 1.56
CA VAL A 269 -19.25 -6.34 0.13
C VAL A 269 -20.25 -7.51 0.02
N PRO A 270 -21.28 -7.45 -0.84
CA PRO A 270 -22.32 -8.47 -0.86
C PRO A 270 -21.69 -9.84 -1.03
N ALA A 271 -22.08 -10.76 -0.14
CA ALA A 271 -21.71 -12.14 -0.23
C ALA A 271 -21.90 -12.63 -1.67
N ALA A 272 -20.84 -13.12 -2.30
CA ALA A 272 -21.02 -14.26 -3.18
C ALA A 272 -21.81 -15.28 -2.35
N LYS A 273 -22.98 -15.69 -2.85
CA LYS A 273 -23.86 -16.63 -2.17
C LYS A 273 -23.00 -17.70 -1.49
N PRO A 274 -23.17 -17.96 -0.18
CA PRO A 274 -22.49 -19.08 0.43
C PRO A 274 -22.99 -20.31 -0.30
N VAL A 275 -22.13 -20.89 -1.13
CA VAL A 275 -22.25 -22.31 -1.40
C VAL A 275 -21.93 -22.92 -0.05
N CYS A 276 -22.97 -23.34 0.68
CA CYS A 276 -22.82 -24.27 1.78
C CYS A 276 -22.10 -25.49 1.22
N GLN A 277 -20.77 -25.52 1.29
CA GLN A 277 -20.04 -26.74 1.08
C GLN A 277 -20.03 -27.46 2.43
N ALA A 278 -20.63 -28.65 2.43
CA ALA A 278 -20.81 -29.51 3.57
C ALA A 278 -19.48 -30.17 4.01
N GLY A 279 -18.46 -29.35 4.26
CA GLY A 279 -17.14 -29.78 4.73
C GLY A 279 -16.67 -28.95 5.94
N PRO A 280 -15.71 -29.48 6.72
CA PRO A 280 -15.16 -28.79 7.89
C PRO A 280 -14.53 -27.43 7.52
N ARG A 281 -14.59 -26.47 8.45
CA ARG A 281 -14.09 -25.11 8.23
C ARG A 281 -12.55 -25.13 8.28
N THR A 282 -11.87 -24.93 7.15
CA THR A 282 -10.42 -24.76 7.17
C THR A 282 -10.00 -23.30 7.38
N VAL A 283 -8.97 -23.08 8.20
CA VAL A 283 -8.30 -21.79 8.44
C VAL A 283 -6.81 -21.92 8.11
N VAL A 284 -6.32 -21.09 7.21
CA VAL A 284 -4.91 -20.99 6.85
C VAL A 284 -4.15 -20.22 7.95
N LEU A 285 -3.23 -20.86 8.65
CA LEU A 285 -2.44 -20.23 9.70
C LEU A 285 -1.00 -20.00 9.23
N HIS A 286 -0.68 -18.76 8.89
CA HIS A 286 0.67 -18.36 8.50
C HIS A 286 1.52 -17.99 9.71
N TYR A 287 2.50 -18.84 10.01
CA TYR A 287 3.53 -18.54 11.00
C TYR A 287 4.61 -17.67 10.37
N HIS A 288 4.51 -16.36 10.59
CA HIS A 288 5.37 -15.37 9.97
C HIS A 288 6.76 -15.38 10.62
N LEU A 289 7.64 -16.25 10.11
CA LEU A 289 9.04 -16.28 10.54
C LEU A 289 9.77 -15.01 10.07
N PHE A 290 10.46 -14.36 11.02
CA PHE A 290 11.10 -13.08 10.77
C PHE A 290 12.12 -13.17 9.61
N LYS A 291 11.87 -12.34 8.58
CA LYS A 291 12.67 -12.19 7.34
C LYS A 291 12.65 -13.38 6.36
N ASN A 292 11.61 -14.20 6.42
CA ASN A 292 11.34 -15.27 5.46
C ASN A 292 10.20 -14.92 4.49
N ALA A 293 10.28 -13.74 3.86
CA ALA A 293 9.26 -13.24 2.91
C ALA A 293 7.82 -13.11 3.44
N GLY A 294 7.61 -13.12 4.77
CA GLY A 294 6.24 -13.15 5.31
C GLY A 294 5.38 -11.94 4.95
N THR A 295 5.94 -10.74 4.73
CA THR A 295 5.17 -9.60 4.20
C THR A 295 4.56 -9.86 2.82
N SER A 296 5.25 -10.63 1.98
CA SER A 296 4.75 -11.03 0.66
C SER A 296 3.66 -12.10 0.79
N VAL A 297 3.82 -13.04 1.72
CA VAL A 297 2.82 -14.08 2.03
C VAL A 297 1.57 -13.45 2.64
N ASP A 298 1.71 -12.50 3.56
CA ASP A 298 0.59 -11.76 4.17
C ASP A 298 -0.19 -10.97 3.13
N ALA A 299 0.50 -10.34 2.18
CA ALA A 299 -0.16 -9.65 1.07
C ALA A 299 -0.98 -10.64 0.21
N MET A 300 -0.43 -11.82 -0.06
CA MET A 300 -1.11 -12.88 -0.80
C MET A 300 -2.34 -13.42 -0.05
N LEU A 301 -2.21 -13.74 1.23
CA LEU A 301 -3.33 -14.23 2.03
C LEU A 301 -4.42 -13.17 2.19
N ARG A 302 -4.03 -11.92 2.46
CA ARG A 302 -4.97 -10.80 2.56
C ARG A 302 -5.74 -10.58 1.26
N HIS A 303 -5.08 -10.70 0.10
CA HIS A 303 -5.76 -10.60 -1.19
C HIS A 303 -6.79 -11.71 -1.40
N ASN A 304 -6.43 -12.95 -1.07
CA ASN A 304 -7.29 -14.11 -1.28
C ASN A 304 -8.50 -14.15 -0.34
N PHE A 305 -8.33 -13.72 0.91
CA PHE A 305 -9.34 -13.91 1.95
C PHE A 305 -10.02 -12.60 2.40
N GLY A 306 -9.52 -11.43 2.01
CA GLY A 306 -10.16 -10.15 2.30
C GLY A 306 -10.43 -9.94 3.80
N GLU A 307 -11.69 -9.69 4.17
CA GLU A 307 -12.12 -9.54 5.58
C GLU A 307 -12.04 -10.85 6.38
N ALA A 308 -11.95 -12.00 5.71
CA ALA A 308 -11.70 -13.28 6.35
C ALA A 308 -10.21 -13.54 6.63
N TRP A 309 -9.33 -12.57 6.40
CA TRP A 309 -7.94 -12.58 6.85
C TRP A 309 -7.71 -11.60 8.02
N ALA A 310 -6.88 -12.00 8.97
CA ALA A 310 -6.44 -11.12 10.06
C ALA A 310 -4.93 -11.27 10.33
N GLU A 311 -4.34 -10.21 10.87
CA GLU A 311 -3.02 -10.21 11.50
C GLU A 311 -3.21 -10.03 13.01
N GLN A 312 -2.67 -10.96 13.80
CA GLN A 312 -2.80 -10.92 15.26
C GLN A 312 -1.50 -11.35 15.92
N GLU A 313 -1.02 -10.52 16.85
CA GLU A 313 0.07 -10.89 17.74
C GLU A 313 -0.48 -11.41 19.07
N PHE A 314 0.05 -12.54 19.49
CA PHE A 314 -0.22 -13.15 20.77
C PHE A 314 0.88 -12.78 21.77
N PRO A 315 0.55 -12.67 23.07
CA PRO A 315 1.56 -12.47 24.10
C PRO A 315 2.65 -13.52 23.96
N ALA A 316 3.92 -13.09 24.05
CA ALA A 316 4.98 -14.04 24.28
C ALA A 316 4.64 -14.79 25.56
N ALA A 317 4.66 -16.13 25.54
CA ALA A 317 4.64 -16.90 26.77
C ALA A 317 5.70 -16.29 27.68
N GLY A 318 5.26 -15.72 28.82
CA GLY A 318 6.07 -14.84 29.66
C GLY A 318 7.50 -15.35 29.83
N GLY A 319 8.45 -14.42 29.77
CA GLY A 319 9.88 -14.71 29.61
C GLY A 319 10.37 -15.94 30.37
N ARG A 320 11.19 -16.75 29.68
CA ARG A 320 12.05 -17.84 30.19
C ARG A 320 11.44 -19.24 30.37
N ALA A 321 10.20 -19.51 29.98
CA ALA A 321 9.73 -20.90 29.92
C ALA A 321 9.89 -21.47 28.51
N VAL A 322 11.01 -22.17 28.26
CA VAL A 322 11.12 -23.11 27.14
C VAL A 322 9.93 -24.08 27.23
N GLY A 323 9.12 -24.17 26.16
CA GLY A 323 8.04 -25.16 26.07
C GLY A 323 6.61 -24.70 26.38
N ARG A 324 6.34 -23.40 26.59
CA ARG A 324 4.95 -22.91 26.60
C ARG A 324 4.49 -22.51 25.20
N SER A 325 3.65 -23.36 24.62
CA SER A 325 2.87 -23.06 23.41
C SER A 325 1.84 -21.96 23.70
N ASN A 326 1.57 -21.10 22.72
CA ASN A 326 0.44 -20.17 22.75
C ASN A 326 -0.75 -20.67 21.90
N ALA A 327 -0.81 -21.96 21.62
CA ALA A 327 -1.88 -22.57 20.83
C ALA A 327 -3.27 -22.32 21.43
N ALA A 328 -3.40 -22.23 22.76
CA ALA A 328 -4.67 -21.94 23.41
C ALA A 328 -5.16 -20.52 23.08
N GLU A 329 -4.26 -19.52 23.09
CA GLU A 329 -4.58 -18.14 22.73
C GLU A 329 -4.92 -18.01 21.23
N VAL A 330 -4.18 -18.73 20.37
CA VAL A 330 -4.48 -18.78 18.94
C VAL A 330 -5.85 -19.45 18.71
N ALA A 331 -6.12 -20.57 19.37
CA ALA A 331 -7.40 -21.29 19.30
C ALA A 331 -8.57 -20.40 19.73
N ALA A 332 -8.43 -19.73 20.87
CA ALA A 332 -9.45 -18.81 21.39
C ALA A 332 -9.74 -17.67 20.41
N TYR A 333 -8.71 -17.12 19.77
CA TYR A 333 -8.88 -16.08 18.76
C TYR A 333 -9.61 -16.59 17.51
N ILE A 334 -9.22 -17.76 16.98
CA ILE A 334 -9.87 -18.35 15.80
C ILE A 334 -11.33 -18.74 16.10
N ALA A 335 -11.60 -19.28 17.30
CA ALA A 335 -12.95 -19.62 17.76
C ALA A 335 -13.83 -18.38 17.92
N ALA A 336 -13.28 -17.28 18.44
CA ALA A 336 -13.99 -16.00 18.59
C ALA A 336 -14.28 -15.30 17.25
N ASN A 337 -13.63 -15.71 16.16
CA ASN A 337 -13.78 -15.11 14.83
C ASN A 337 -14.23 -16.17 13.80
N PRO A 338 -15.51 -16.59 13.80
CA PRO A 338 -16.01 -17.68 12.96
C PRO A 338 -15.90 -17.43 11.43
N GLN A 339 -15.82 -16.17 11.03
CA GLN A 339 -15.64 -15.73 9.65
C GLN A 339 -14.19 -15.88 9.15
N LEU A 340 -13.22 -16.02 10.05
CA LEU A 340 -11.80 -16.08 9.71
C LEU A 340 -11.50 -17.33 8.86
N ARG A 341 -10.78 -17.14 7.75
CA ARG A 341 -10.27 -18.14 6.82
C ARG A 341 -8.75 -18.13 6.72
N ALA A 342 -8.10 -17.05 7.10
CA ALA A 342 -6.65 -16.99 7.22
C ALA A 342 -6.19 -16.10 8.37
N LEU A 343 -5.11 -16.49 9.04
CA LEU A 343 -4.50 -15.76 10.16
C LEU A 343 -2.99 -15.70 9.94
N SER A 344 -2.42 -14.50 10.01
CA SER A 344 -0.98 -14.28 10.01
C SER A 344 -0.52 -13.82 11.40
N SER A 345 0.62 -14.31 11.88
CA SER A 345 1.16 -13.91 13.18
C SER A 345 2.67 -14.12 13.28
N HIS A 346 3.39 -13.13 13.82
CA HIS A 346 4.82 -13.25 14.11
C HIS A 346 5.08 -14.01 15.42
N THR A 347 4.15 -13.92 16.38
CA THR A 347 4.30 -14.55 17.69
C THR A 347 3.55 -15.87 17.86
N ALA A 348 2.67 -16.27 16.94
CA ALA A 348 2.10 -17.62 16.96
C ALA A 348 3.21 -18.68 16.92
N LEU A 349 3.08 -19.71 17.74
CA LEU A 349 4.04 -20.82 17.86
C LEU A 349 3.38 -22.11 17.39
N LEU A 350 4.18 -22.97 16.75
CA LEU A 350 3.79 -24.36 16.56
C LEU A 350 3.76 -25.08 17.94
N PRO A 351 3.02 -26.20 18.07
CA PRO A 351 2.17 -26.85 17.06
C PRO A 351 0.90 -26.04 16.74
N GLU A 352 0.17 -26.47 15.70
CA GLU A 352 -1.12 -25.90 15.35
C GLU A 352 -2.13 -26.05 16.49
N PRO A 353 -3.04 -25.07 16.68
CA PRO A 353 -4.11 -25.20 17.66
C PRO A 353 -5.11 -26.28 17.21
N THR A 354 -5.61 -27.06 18.17
CA THR A 354 -6.76 -27.95 17.95
C THR A 354 -8.05 -27.20 18.29
N ILE A 355 -8.99 -27.18 17.36
CA ILE A 355 -10.27 -26.48 17.50
C ILE A 355 -11.37 -27.39 16.96
N GLU A 356 -12.46 -27.56 17.71
CA GLU A 356 -13.57 -28.41 17.30
C GLU A 356 -14.22 -27.87 16.02
N GLY A 357 -14.37 -28.73 15.00
CA GLY A 357 -15.00 -28.39 13.72
C GLY A 357 -14.19 -27.45 12.82
N VAL A 358 -12.93 -27.15 13.17
CA VAL A 358 -12.04 -26.28 12.39
C VAL A 358 -10.73 -26.99 12.10
N ASP A 359 -10.41 -27.11 10.81
CA ASP A 359 -9.12 -27.61 10.34
C ASP A 359 -8.12 -26.45 10.23
N ILE A 360 -6.89 -26.65 10.71
CA ILE A 360 -5.82 -25.66 10.56
C ILE A 360 -4.88 -26.10 9.45
N PHE A 361 -4.70 -25.24 8.44
CA PHE A 361 -3.70 -25.43 7.39
C PHE A 361 -2.48 -24.54 7.68
N PRO A 362 -1.39 -25.08 8.23
CA PRO A 362 -0.20 -24.29 8.58
C PRO A 362 0.58 -23.89 7.32
N VAL A 363 0.98 -22.62 7.26
CA VAL A 363 1.83 -22.07 6.21
C VAL A 363 3.09 -21.49 6.85
N LEU A 364 4.25 -21.96 6.41
CA LEU A 364 5.56 -21.47 6.86
C LEU A 364 6.47 -21.29 5.65
N PHE A 365 7.31 -20.26 5.68
CA PHE A 365 8.38 -20.08 4.72
C PHE A 365 9.73 -20.08 5.43
N ILE A 366 10.73 -20.68 4.78
CA ILE A 366 12.13 -20.62 5.19
C ILE A 366 13.00 -19.99 4.11
N ARG A 367 14.17 -19.50 4.53
CA ARG A 367 15.16 -18.85 3.68
C ARG A 367 16.56 -19.35 4.02
N HIS A 368 17.52 -19.20 3.12
CA HIS A 368 18.92 -19.42 3.43
C HIS A 368 19.32 -18.62 4.69
N PRO A 369 19.82 -19.27 5.77
CA PRO A 369 19.93 -18.63 7.10
C PRO A 369 20.88 -17.44 7.14
N ILE A 370 21.94 -17.47 6.34
CA ILE A 370 22.93 -16.38 6.23
C ILE A 370 22.34 -15.16 5.52
N ASP A 371 21.64 -15.37 4.39
CA ASP A 371 20.99 -14.30 3.64
C ASP A 371 19.78 -13.73 4.42
N ARG A 372 19.08 -14.58 5.20
CA ARG A 372 18.05 -14.15 6.16
C ARG A 372 18.61 -13.18 7.19
N LEU A 373 19.77 -13.47 7.79
CA LEU A 373 20.40 -12.60 8.78
C LEU A 373 20.88 -11.28 8.17
N ALA A 374 21.45 -11.31 6.96
CA ALA A 374 21.80 -10.11 6.21
C ALA A 374 20.56 -9.26 5.87
N SER A 375 19.43 -9.91 5.57
CA SER A 375 18.15 -9.23 5.37
C SER A 375 17.59 -8.62 6.66
N ALA A 376 17.77 -9.30 7.81
CA ALA A 376 17.40 -8.79 9.13
C ALA A 376 18.18 -7.52 9.48
N TYR A 377 19.50 -7.56 9.36
CA TYR A 377 20.36 -6.39 9.59
C TYR A 377 19.92 -5.17 8.76
N ARG A 378 19.76 -5.37 7.44
CA ARG A 378 19.32 -4.31 6.52
C ARG A 378 17.94 -3.74 6.87
N PHE A 379 17.05 -4.58 7.38
CA PHE A 379 15.72 -4.17 7.82
C PHE A 379 15.79 -3.39 9.14
N GLU A 380 16.42 -3.95 10.17
CA GLU A 380 16.52 -3.36 11.50
C GLU A 380 17.27 -2.01 11.48
N ARG A 381 18.28 -1.86 10.61
CA ARG A 381 19.00 -0.59 10.43
C ARG A 381 18.11 0.53 9.90
N ARG A 382 17.13 0.21 9.06
CA ARG A 382 16.18 1.17 8.46
C ARG A 382 14.91 1.37 9.29
N GLN A 383 14.54 0.36 10.06
CA GLN A 383 13.33 0.37 10.88
C GLN A 383 13.39 1.53 11.86
N ASN A 384 12.32 2.31 12.01
CA ASN A 384 12.23 3.37 13.02
C ASN A 384 11.68 2.83 14.36
N ALA A 385 12.31 1.80 14.90
CA ALA A 385 11.97 1.20 16.19
C ALA A 385 13.12 1.32 17.19
N ASP A 386 12.80 1.33 18.48
CA ASP A 386 13.78 1.31 19.57
C ASP A 386 13.93 -0.08 20.20
N THR A 387 14.05 -1.10 19.34
CA THR A 387 14.36 -2.47 19.75
C THR A 387 15.88 -2.64 19.91
N PHE A 388 16.30 -3.67 20.65
CA PHE A 388 17.73 -4.01 20.76
C PHE A 388 18.38 -4.21 19.38
N GLY A 389 17.73 -4.96 18.48
CA GLY A 389 18.22 -5.20 17.13
C GLY A 389 18.33 -3.93 16.29
N ALA A 390 17.31 -3.07 16.31
CA ALA A 390 17.34 -1.79 15.60
C ALA A 390 18.39 -0.81 16.15
N ARG A 391 18.62 -0.77 17.47
CA ARG A 391 19.74 0.01 18.04
C ARG A 391 21.08 -0.54 17.58
N LEU A 392 21.29 -1.85 17.71
CA LEU A 392 22.53 -2.52 17.35
C LEU A 392 22.84 -2.31 15.86
N ALA A 393 21.86 -2.52 14.97
CA ALA A 393 22.03 -2.40 13.53
C ALA A 393 22.34 -0.96 13.06
N ARG A 394 21.90 0.07 13.80
CA ARG A 394 22.25 1.47 13.51
C ARG A 394 23.64 1.86 14.02
N GLN A 395 24.07 1.23 15.11
CA GLN A 395 25.34 1.53 15.79
C GLN A 395 26.53 0.74 15.24
N THR A 396 26.27 -0.29 14.43
CA THR A 396 27.30 -1.20 13.91
C THR A 396 27.19 -1.39 12.40
N ASP A 397 28.31 -1.74 11.77
CA ASP A 397 28.32 -2.37 10.46
C ASP A 397 27.77 -3.81 10.53
N PHE A 398 27.61 -4.49 9.40
CA PHE A 398 27.03 -5.84 9.42
C PHE A 398 27.89 -6.83 10.21
N ALA A 399 29.21 -6.73 10.08
CA ALA A 399 30.14 -7.58 10.83
C ALA A 399 30.05 -7.34 12.35
N GLY A 400 29.95 -6.10 12.81
CA GLY A 400 29.71 -5.75 14.21
C GLY A 400 28.37 -6.27 14.71
N TYR A 401 27.32 -6.15 13.90
CA TYR A 401 26.00 -6.68 14.22
C TYR A 401 26.03 -8.20 14.42
N VAL A 402 26.64 -8.95 13.50
CA VAL A 402 26.79 -10.41 13.60
C VAL A 402 27.63 -10.80 14.81
N ARG A 403 28.78 -10.16 15.04
CA ARG A 403 29.63 -10.38 16.22
C ARG A 403 28.83 -10.23 17.52
N CYS A 404 28.13 -9.12 17.69
CA CYS A 404 27.34 -8.87 18.90
C CYS A 404 26.20 -9.87 19.09
N LEU A 405 25.54 -10.32 18.02
CA LEU A 405 24.49 -11.34 18.13
C LEU A 405 25.04 -12.72 18.47
N LEU A 406 26.20 -13.09 17.92
CA LEU A 406 26.88 -14.34 18.26
C LEU A 406 27.42 -14.27 19.68
N ASP A 407 28.09 -13.22 20.10
CA ASP A 407 28.71 -13.16 21.42
C ASP A 407 27.66 -13.06 22.56
N ARG A 408 26.40 -12.75 22.24
CA ARG A 408 25.29 -12.74 23.21
C ARG A 408 24.85 -14.18 23.58
N PRO A 409 25.02 -14.60 24.85
CA PRO A 409 24.57 -15.92 25.30
C PRO A 409 23.06 -16.08 25.15
N GLY A 410 22.62 -17.24 24.65
CA GLY A 410 21.20 -17.58 24.51
C GLY A 410 20.43 -16.82 23.42
N SER A 411 21.10 -16.01 22.59
CA SER A 411 20.46 -15.35 21.45
C SER A 411 20.23 -16.34 20.30
N GLY A 412 18.98 -16.76 20.10
CA GLY A 412 18.56 -17.61 18.96
C GLY A 412 18.35 -16.83 17.64
N VAL A 413 18.47 -15.49 17.66
CA VAL A 413 18.19 -14.65 16.47
C VAL A 413 19.19 -14.91 15.33
N ALA A 414 20.45 -15.21 15.66
CA ALA A 414 21.53 -15.48 14.72
C ALA A 414 21.98 -16.96 14.69
N ARG A 415 21.23 -17.86 15.35
CA ARG A 415 21.62 -19.26 15.54
C ARG A 415 20.44 -20.19 15.32
N ASN A 416 20.51 -21.02 14.28
CA ASN A 416 19.53 -22.09 14.02
C ASN A 416 18.08 -21.63 14.22
N PHE A 417 17.77 -20.40 13.80
CA PHE A 417 16.52 -19.72 14.16
C PHE A 417 15.32 -20.49 13.62
N GLN A 418 15.42 -21.01 12.40
CA GLN A 418 14.31 -21.67 11.72
C GLN A 418 14.10 -23.07 12.28
N VAL A 419 15.18 -23.80 12.57
CA VAL A 419 15.17 -25.08 13.29
C VAL A 419 14.54 -24.92 14.67
N MET A 420 14.96 -23.94 15.47
CA MET A 420 14.36 -23.64 16.77
C MET A 420 12.84 -23.40 16.65
N ARG A 421 12.40 -22.63 15.64
CA ARG A 421 10.99 -22.33 15.41
C ARG A 421 10.16 -23.55 14.98
N LEU A 422 10.72 -24.43 14.15
CA LEU A 422 10.07 -25.68 13.74
C LEU A 422 10.07 -26.73 14.85
N ALA A 423 11.10 -26.76 15.70
CA ALA A 423 11.18 -27.70 16.81
C ALA A 423 10.04 -27.51 17.83
N TYR A 424 9.44 -26.32 17.90
CA TYR A 424 8.24 -26.10 18.72
C TYR A 424 7.03 -26.93 18.27
N GLY A 425 6.95 -27.31 17.00
CA GLY A 425 5.86 -28.15 16.47
C GLY A 425 5.88 -29.61 16.93
N THR A 426 6.99 -30.06 17.50
CA THR A 426 7.13 -31.36 18.14
C THR A 426 7.72 -31.14 19.52
N PRO A 427 6.93 -30.65 20.50
CA PRO A 427 7.43 -30.36 21.83
C PRO A 427 7.75 -31.65 22.58
N GLY A 428 8.73 -31.60 23.47
CA GLY A 428 9.11 -32.72 24.34
C GLY A 428 10.62 -32.90 24.46
N PRO A 429 11.06 -33.77 25.38
CA PRO A 429 12.47 -34.05 25.61
C PRO A 429 13.09 -34.97 24.54
N ASP A 430 12.25 -35.61 23.72
CA ASP A 430 12.69 -36.67 22.81
C ASP A 430 13.42 -36.10 21.60
N GLY A 431 14.69 -36.48 21.45
CA GLY A 431 15.54 -36.09 20.33
C GLY A 431 16.07 -34.65 20.41
N SER A 432 17.06 -34.38 19.57
CA SER A 432 17.67 -33.06 19.43
C SER A 432 16.67 -32.03 18.86
N GLU A 433 17.00 -30.74 18.99
CA GLU A 433 16.18 -29.68 18.39
C GLU A 433 16.02 -29.86 16.88
N PHE A 434 17.08 -30.29 16.19
CA PHE A 434 17.06 -30.58 14.76
C PHE A 434 16.12 -31.76 14.44
N GLU A 435 16.22 -32.87 15.18
CA GLU A 435 15.32 -34.02 14.97
C GLU A 435 13.84 -33.65 15.18
N ARG A 436 13.54 -32.81 16.19
CA ARG A 436 12.18 -32.30 16.41
C ARG A 436 11.72 -31.40 15.27
N ALA A 437 12.61 -30.55 14.74
CA ALA A 437 12.31 -29.71 13.58
C ALA A 437 12.03 -30.54 12.33
N ILE A 438 12.79 -31.62 12.09
CA ILE A 438 12.56 -32.55 10.97
C ILE A 438 11.23 -33.29 11.13
N ARG A 439 10.89 -33.77 12.33
CA ARG A 439 9.57 -34.39 12.56
C ARG A 439 8.41 -33.43 12.30
N THR A 440 8.56 -32.17 12.70
CA THR A 440 7.59 -31.12 12.35
C THR A 440 7.52 -30.92 10.84
N LEU A 441 8.67 -30.76 10.18
CA LEU A 441 8.78 -30.59 8.73
C LEU A 441 8.11 -31.71 7.93
N ASP A 442 8.21 -32.95 8.40
CA ASP A 442 7.63 -34.12 7.73
C ASP A 442 6.11 -34.23 7.92
N ARG A 443 5.56 -33.62 8.97
CA ARG A 443 4.11 -33.55 9.22
C ARG A 443 3.44 -32.37 8.51
N LEU A 444 4.17 -31.29 8.23
CA LEU A 444 3.60 -30.09 7.63
C LEU A 444 3.07 -30.39 6.21
N PRO A 445 1.82 -30.02 5.89
CA PRO A 445 1.29 -30.16 4.54
C PRO A 445 1.99 -29.23 3.54
N PHE A 446 2.58 -28.13 4.02
CA PHE A 446 3.26 -27.15 3.19
C PHE A 446 4.44 -26.50 3.93
N ILE A 447 5.54 -26.30 3.20
CA ILE A 447 6.62 -25.40 3.60
C ILE A 447 7.18 -24.70 2.37
N GLY A 448 7.20 -23.37 2.40
CA GLY A 448 7.71 -22.54 1.32
C GLY A 448 9.22 -22.29 1.44
N LEU A 449 9.86 -22.07 0.30
CA LEU A 449 11.26 -21.69 0.19
C LEU A 449 11.37 -20.33 -0.50
N VAL A 450 11.99 -19.35 0.16
CA VAL A 450 12.12 -17.99 -0.39
C VAL A 450 12.93 -17.96 -1.68
N GLU A 451 13.94 -18.83 -1.82
CA GLU A 451 14.77 -18.95 -3.01
C GLU A 451 14.05 -19.60 -4.19
N ALA A 452 12.96 -20.32 -3.93
CA ALA A 452 12.07 -20.92 -4.92
C ALA A 452 10.65 -20.37 -4.74
N PHE A 453 10.53 -19.04 -4.56
CA PHE A 453 9.30 -18.42 -4.08
C PHE A 453 8.10 -18.67 -5.00
N GLU A 454 8.26 -18.53 -6.32
CA GLU A 454 7.19 -18.78 -7.29
C GLU A 454 6.73 -20.25 -7.23
N GLN A 455 7.67 -21.20 -7.26
CA GLN A 455 7.36 -22.64 -7.12
C GLN A 455 6.67 -22.96 -5.79
N SER A 456 7.06 -22.26 -4.71
CA SER A 456 6.43 -22.39 -3.41
C SER A 456 4.99 -21.87 -3.42
N LEU A 457 4.71 -20.82 -4.19
CA LEU A 457 3.36 -20.31 -4.36
C LEU A 457 2.51 -21.26 -5.22
N ASP A 458 3.06 -21.79 -6.31
CA ASP A 458 2.37 -22.78 -7.16
C ASP A 458 1.94 -24.00 -6.34
N GLU A 459 2.85 -24.52 -5.50
CA GLU A 459 2.55 -25.66 -4.61
C GLU A 459 1.51 -25.30 -3.55
N LEU A 460 1.60 -24.10 -2.97
CA LEU A 460 0.61 -23.62 -2.01
C LEU A 460 -0.78 -23.47 -2.64
N GLU A 461 -0.87 -22.94 -3.86
CA GLU A 461 -2.11 -22.85 -4.61
C GLU A 461 -2.68 -24.23 -4.90
N ARG A 462 -1.85 -25.16 -5.36
CA ARG A 462 -2.27 -26.55 -5.63
C ARG A 462 -2.89 -27.21 -4.40
N LEU A 463 -2.34 -26.97 -3.21
CA LEU A 463 -2.83 -27.54 -1.95
C LEU A 463 -4.09 -26.84 -1.43
N LEU A 464 -4.20 -25.52 -1.59
CA LEU A 464 -5.32 -24.74 -1.05
C LEU A 464 -6.51 -24.63 -2.00
N ALA A 465 -6.33 -24.73 -3.31
CA ALA A 465 -7.41 -24.58 -4.29
C ALA A 465 -8.59 -25.57 -4.09
N PRO A 466 -8.37 -26.85 -3.71
CA PRO A 466 -9.47 -27.76 -3.38
C PRO A 466 -10.26 -27.37 -2.13
N ILE A 467 -9.61 -26.68 -1.18
CA ILE A 467 -10.17 -26.29 0.12
C ILE A 467 -10.85 -24.92 0.03
N HIS A 468 -10.25 -24.01 -0.72
CA HIS A 468 -10.69 -22.66 -0.97
C HIS A 468 -10.80 -22.42 -2.48
N PRO A 469 -11.93 -22.79 -3.10
CA PRO A 469 -12.16 -22.56 -4.52
C PRO A 469 -12.01 -21.08 -4.87
N GLY A 470 -11.04 -20.77 -5.73
CA GLY A 470 -10.69 -19.39 -6.10
C GLY A 470 -9.42 -18.84 -5.45
N PHE A 471 -8.77 -19.61 -4.56
CA PHE A 471 -7.44 -19.25 -4.06
C PHE A 471 -6.42 -19.17 -5.21
N ARG A 472 -5.63 -18.10 -5.23
CA ARG A 472 -4.59 -17.79 -6.20
C ARG A 472 -3.32 -17.30 -5.50
N ALA A 473 -2.23 -18.06 -5.60
CA ALA A 473 -0.97 -17.71 -4.98
C ALA A 473 -0.10 -16.89 -5.95
N VAL A 474 -0.32 -15.58 -5.99
CA VAL A 474 0.43 -14.67 -6.87
C VAL A 474 1.63 -14.06 -6.12
N ALA A 475 2.80 -13.93 -6.75
CA ALA A 475 4.03 -13.41 -6.14
C ALA A 475 4.01 -11.88 -5.90
N TYR A 476 3.85 -11.44 -4.65
CA TYR A 476 3.86 -10.00 -4.31
C TYR A 476 5.30 -9.56 -4.03
N THR A 477 6.04 -9.10 -5.04
CA THR A 477 7.42 -8.61 -4.86
C THR A 477 7.42 -7.27 -4.12
N LYS A 478 7.34 -7.30 -2.78
CA LYS A 478 7.46 -6.12 -1.89
C LYS A 478 8.87 -5.90 -1.34
N ASN A 479 9.82 -6.78 -1.63
CA ASN A 479 11.22 -6.67 -1.18
C ASN A 479 12.21 -7.04 -2.29
N VAL A 480 12.26 -6.27 -3.37
CA VAL A 480 13.46 -6.24 -4.22
C VAL A 480 14.47 -5.39 -3.45
N SER A 481 15.22 -6.01 -2.56
CA SER A 481 16.38 -5.34 -1.98
C SER A 481 17.49 -5.30 -3.04
N ARG A 482 17.58 -4.15 -3.72
CA ARG A 482 18.62 -3.74 -4.68
C ARG A 482 18.56 -4.38 -6.07
N ASP A 483 18.88 -3.52 -7.04
CA ASP A 483 18.96 -3.73 -8.48
C ASP A 483 19.87 -4.91 -8.89
N GLY A 484 19.48 -5.67 -9.93
CA GLY A 484 20.33 -6.63 -10.64
C GLY A 484 20.10 -8.10 -10.26
N GLY A 485 20.16 -9.00 -11.25
CA GLY A 485 19.88 -10.42 -11.14
C GLY A 485 20.94 -11.25 -10.40
N ASP A 486 21.34 -10.85 -9.19
CA ASP A 486 22.39 -11.52 -8.42
C ASP A 486 21.89 -12.85 -7.83
N SER A 487 22.63 -13.93 -8.08
CA SER A 487 22.31 -15.27 -7.59
C SER A 487 22.47 -15.38 -6.07
N LEU A 488 21.92 -16.44 -5.45
CA LEU A 488 22.17 -16.71 -4.03
C LEU A 488 23.68 -16.83 -3.75
N ALA A 489 24.43 -17.45 -4.65
CA ALA A 489 25.88 -17.61 -4.51
C ALA A 489 26.59 -16.25 -4.46
N ASP A 490 26.20 -15.30 -5.32
CA ASP A 490 26.78 -13.95 -5.34
C ASP A 490 26.48 -13.20 -4.04
N ARG A 491 25.25 -13.31 -3.52
CA ARG A 491 24.88 -12.71 -2.23
C ARG A 491 25.68 -13.31 -1.07
N LEU A 492 25.91 -14.62 -1.07
CA LEU A 492 26.71 -15.28 -0.03
C LEU A 492 28.18 -14.90 -0.10
N ALA A 493 28.75 -14.80 -1.31
CA ALA A 493 30.12 -14.34 -1.51
C ALA A 493 30.30 -12.88 -1.03
N ALA A 494 29.33 -12.01 -1.31
CA ALA A 494 29.34 -10.64 -0.81
C ALA A 494 29.26 -10.58 0.73
N ILE A 495 28.44 -11.45 1.34
CA ILE A 495 28.35 -11.55 2.80
C ILE A 495 29.68 -12.07 3.40
N GLU A 496 30.30 -13.08 2.81
CA GLU A 496 31.59 -13.60 3.26
C GLU A 496 32.69 -12.51 3.18
N ALA A 497 32.73 -11.76 2.09
CA ALA A 497 33.66 -10.65 1.92
C ALA A 497 33.44 -9.55 2.98
N GLU A 498 32.19 -9.22 3.32
CA GLU A 498 31.87 -8.21 4.34
C GLU A 498 32.17 -8.69 5.78
N LEU A 499 31.96 -9.98 6.08
CA LEU A 499 32.19 -10.53 7.42
C LEU A 499 33.66 -10.90 7.68
N GLY A 500 34.40 -11.27 6.63
CA GLY A 500 35.71 -11.91 6.73
C GLY A 500 35.59 -13.40 7.08
N THR A 501 36.59 -14.17 6.65
CA THR A 501 36.58 -15.65 6.69
C THR A 501 36.31 -16.22 8.09
N GLU A 502 36.92 -15.67 9.14
CA GLU A 502 36.78 -16.19 10.51
C GLU A 502 35.35 -16.00 11.05
N LEU A 503 34.80 -14.79 10.92
CA LEU A 503 33.45 -14.49 11.41
C LEU A 503 32.38 -15.20 10.56
N TYR A 504 32.62 -15.31 9.26
CA TYR A 504 31.75 -16.08 8.37
C TYR A 504 31.72 -17.57 8.77
N ALA A 505 32.88 -18.19 9.00
CA ALA A 505 32.96 -19.58 9.48
C ALA A 505 32.22 -19.77 10.81
N ARG A 506 32.44 -18.87 11.79
CA ARG A 506 31.68 -18.88 13.05
C ARG A 506 30.17 -18.77 12.85
N LEU A 507 29.73 -17.97 11.88
CA LEU A 507 28.30 -17.80 11.57
C LEU A 507 27.72 -19.06 10.90
N ILE A 508 28.49 -19.71 10.02
CA ILE A 508 28.14 -20.99 9.40
C ILE A 508 27.98 -22.07 10.47
N ASP A 509 28.96 -22.23 11.36
CA ASP A 509 28.91 -23.22 12.44
C ASP A 509 27.69 -23.00 13.36
N ALA A 510 27.41 -21.73 13.68
CA ALA A 510 26.27 -21.35 14.49
C ALA A 510 24.91 -21.61 13.82
N ASN A 511 24.87 -21.83 12.51
CA ASN A 511 23.67 -22.11 11.72
C ASN A 511 23.73 -23.45 10.98
N ALA A 512 24.58 -24.39 11.41
CA ALA A 512 24.76 -25.68 10.74
C ALA A 512 23.44 -26.44 10.52
N HIS A 513 22.56 -26.49 11.54
CA HIS A 513 21.28 -27.17 11.41
C HIS A 513 20.28 -26.41 10.52
N ASP A 514 20.28 -25.07 10.55
CA ASP A 514 19.47 -24.26 9.64
C ASP A 514 19.92 -24.45 8.18
N LEU A 515 21.22 -24.62 7.95
CA LEU A 515 21.79 -24.95 6.63
C LEU A 515 21.36 -26.34 6.17
N ASP A 516 21.37 -27.33 7.07
CA ASP A 516 20.87 -28.68 6.78
C ASP A 516 19.37 -28.68 6.44
N LEU A 517 18.57 -27.99 7.25
CA LEU A 517 17.14 -27.78 7.01
C LEU A 517 16.89 -27.14 5.65
N PHE A 518 17.63 -26.06 5.33
CA PHE A 518 17.54 -25.37 4.05
C PHE A 518 17.85 -26.31 2.89
N ARG A 519 18.93 -27.12 2.98
CA ARG A 519 19.28 -28.11 1.95
C ARG A 519 18.16 -29.12 1.74
N ILE A 520 17.59 -29.66 2.82
CA ILE A 520 16.50 -30.64 2.75
C ILE A 520 15.30 -30.07 1.99
N VAL A 521 14.88 -28.84 2.29
CA VAL A 521 13.73 -28.19 1.62
C VAL A 521 14.06 -27.79 0.19
N ALA A 522 15.28 -27.28 -0.07
CA ALA A 522 15.72 -26.96 -1.43
C ALA A 522 15.71 -28.20 -2.34
N GLU A 523 16.14 -29.37 -1.86
CA GLU A 523 16.05 -30.63 -2.60
C GLU A 523 14.61 -31.11 -2.80
N ARG A 524 13.65 -30.73 -1.94
CA ARG A 524 12.21 -30.98 -2.22
C ARG A 524 11.75 -30.17 -3.43
N TYR A 525 12.08 -28.88 -3.49
CA TYR A 525 11.69 -28.01 -4.62
C TYR A 525 12.39 -28.36 -5.93
N LYS A 526 13.65 -28.77 -5.89
CA LYS A 526 14.34 -29.29 -7.09
C LYS A 526 13.64 -30.51 -7.69
N ARG A 527 13.13 -31.42 -6.85
CA ARG A 527 12.39 -32.62 -7.29
C ARG A 527 10.99 -32.31 -7.81
N ILE A 528 10.34 -31.26 -7.31
CA ILE A 528 9.05 -30.81 -7.83
C ILE A 528 9.19 -30.17 -9.23
N ALA A 529 10.36 -29.56 -9.49
CA ALA A 529 10.66 -28.90 -10.77
C ALA A 529 11.19 -29.85 -11.88
N ALA A 530 11.57 -31.09 -11.52
CA ALA A 530 12.05 -32.12 -12.43
C ALA A 530 10.91 -33.05 -12.84
#